data_AF-A0ABD5JKD0-F1
#
_entry.id   AF-A0ABD5JKD0-F1
#
_cell.length_a   1.000
_cell.length_b   1.000
_cell.length_c   1.000
_cell.angle_alpha   90.00
_cell.angle_beta   90.00
_cell.angle_gamma   90.00
#
_symmetry.space_group_name_H-M   'P 1'
#
loop_
_entity.id
_entity.type
_entity.pdbx_description
1 polymer ?
#
loop_
_entity_poly.entity_id
_entity_poly.type
_entity_poly.pdbx_seq_one_letter_code
_entity_poly.pdbx_strand_id
1 'polypeptide(L)'
;MITQTFGDPARTGAAVLPQLTEMIATVGDDPTRVIRVGTASVFVDRLGDFRWATRRLVDQGRTGAAPVRRHLGALMHLGLDYFHLGRWDDAAQLAAEGLTLCEDHDYRFYAWYFQYIQAAVAAAQGDAETSAALTEQIVRWAMPGGTYGARSFACHARALAALGSGDFETAYQHACTLSPPRTVTPYVPIAMWGTMIWSRRPSAPAG
;
A
#
# COMPACT_ATOMS: atom_id res chain seq x y z
N MET A 1 -5.24 18.37 -3.60
CA MET A 1 -4.12 17.53 -4.07
C MET A 1 -4.11 16.16 -3.38
N ILE A 2 -3.77 15.99 -2.08
CA ILE A 2 -3.80 14.66 -1.43
C ILE A 2 -5.19 13.99 -1.52
N THR A 3 -6.27 14.73 -1.27
CA THR A 3 -7.64 14.19 -1.41
C THR A 3 -7.95 13.72 -2.83
N GLN A 4 -7.28 14.28 -3.85
CA GLN A 4 -7.48 13.92 -5.26
C GLN A 4 -6.60 12.71 -5.63
N THR A 5 -5.33 12.68 -5.23
CA THR A 5 -4.40 11.58 -5.54
C THR A 5 -4.58 10.36 -4.64
N PHE A 6 -5.05 10.54 -3.41
CA PHE A 6 -5.22 9.46 -2.42
C PHE A 6 -6.69 9.10 -2.23
N GLY A 7 -7.61 10.06 -2.34
CA GLY A 7 -9.04 9.78 -2.24
C GLY A 7 -9.54 9.08 -3.50
N ASP A 8 -9.58 9.77 -4.63
CA ASP A 8 -10.08 9.21 -5.89
C ASP A 8 -9.07 9.39 -7.05
N PRO A 9 -7.93 8.67 -7.00
CA PRO A 9 -6.91 8.72 -8.04
C PRO A 9 -7.45 8.30 -9.41
N ALA A 10 -8.38 7.35 -9.47
CA ALA A 10 -8.93 6.85 -10.72
C ALA A 10 -9.68 7.92 -11.52
N ARG A 11 -10.35 8.87 -10.84
CA ARG A 11 -11.07 9.97 -11.50
C ARG A 11 -10.30 11.28 -11.55
N THR A 12 -9.48 11.56 -10.53
CA THR A 12 -8.89 12.89 -10.35
C THR A 12 -7.37 12.91 -10.41
N GLY A 13 -6.71 11.75 -10.38
CA GLY A 13 -5.25 11.63 -10.35
C GLY A 13 -4.56 12.21 -11.58
N ALA A 14 -5.06 11.90 -12.80
CA ALA A 14 -4.46 12.35 -14.04
C ALA A 14 -4.33 13.89 -14.13
N ALA A 15 -5.36 14.62 -13.67
CA ALA A 15 -5.39 16.08 -13.71
C ALA A 15 -4.35 16.75 -12.78
N VAL A 16 -3.89 16.04 -11.74
CA VAL A 16 -2.95 16.59 -10.74
C VAL A 16 -1.53 16.05 -10.90
N LEU A 17 -1.28 15.17 -11.88
CA LEU A 17 0.06 14.63 -12.17
C LEU A 17 1.11 15.69 -12.50
N PRO A 18 0.82 16.76 -13.28
CA PRO A 18 1.81 17.80 -13.54
C PRO A 18 2.24 18.52 -12.25
N GLN A 19 1.27 18.87 -11.40
CA GLN A 19 1.54 19.51 -10.11
C GLN A 19 2.32 18.60 -9.16
N LEU A 20 2.01 17.30 -9.15
CA LEU A 20 2.76 16.32 -8.36
C LEU A 20 4.20 16.21 -8.86
N THR A 21 4.42 16.23 -10.18
CA THR A 21 5.76 16.19 -10.78
C THR A 21 6.60 17.39 -10.36
N GLU A 22 6.02 18.60 -10.34
CA GLU A 22 6.69 19.80 -9.83
C GLU A 22 7.04 19.69 -8.34
N MET A 23 6.12 19.13 -7.54
CA MET A 23 6.38 18.91 -6.10
C MET A 23 7.49 17.88 -5.86
N ILE A 24 7.55 16.81 -6.65
CA ILE A 24 8.59 15.79 -6.62
C ILE A 24 9.95 16.42 -6.97
N ALA A 25 10.01 17.22 -8.04
CA ALA A 25 11.24 17.90 -8.47
C ALA A 25 11.83 18.82 -7.39
N THR A 26 11.01 19.28 -6.46
CA THR A 26 11.38 20.23 -5.39
C THR A 26 11.22 19.63 -3.99
N VAL A 27 11.13 18.30 -3.85
CA VAL A 27 10.77 17.62 -2.58
C VAL A 27 11.74 17.92 -1.43
N GLY A 28 13.03 18.05 -1.72
CA GLY A 28 14.06 18.35 -0.71
C GLY A 28 14.12 17.35 0.45
N ASP A 29 14.67 17.81 1.57
CA ASP A 29 14.97 16.99 2.76
C ASP A 29 13.99 17.21 3.93
N ASP A 30 13.01 18.12 3.81
CA ASP A 30 12.05 18.36 4.89
C ASP A 30 11.19 17.11 5.13
N PRO A 31 11.23 16.49 6.34
CA PRO A 31 10.46 15.28 6.63
C PRO A 31 8.96 15.46 6.40
N THR A 32 8.45 16.68 6.60
CA THR A 32 7.03 16.95 6.41
C THR A 32 6.64 16.89 4.94
N ARG A 33 7.44 17.51 4.09
CA ARG A 33 7.27 17.54 2.64
C ARG A 33 7.45 16.17 2.00
N VAL A 34 8.49 15.42 2.39
CA VAL A 34 8.74 14.05 1.88
C VAL A 34 7.51 13.16 2.13
N ILE A 35 6.96 13.17 3.35
CA ILE A 35 5.76 12.39 3.66
C ILE A 35 4.53 12.88 2.88
N ARG A 36 4.34 14.20 2.75
CA ARG A 36 3.19 14.75 2.02
C ARG A 36 3.22 14.38 0.54
N VAL A 37 4.38 14.49 -0.11
CA VAL A 37 4.59 14.08 -1.51
C VAL A 37 4.44 12.57 -1.65
N GLY A 38 4.97 11.79 -0.70
CA GLY A 38 4.82 10.34 -0.70
C GLY A 38 3.38 9.87 -0.62
N THR A 39 2.56 10.45 0.28
CA THR A 39 1.14 10.11 0.36
C THR A 39 0.41 10.43 -0.95
N ALA A 40 0.78 11.52 -1.64
CA ALA A 40 0.21 11.84 -2.94
C ALA A 40 0.68 10.91 -4.08
N SER A 41 1.77 10.18 -3.88
CA SER A 41 2.42 9.37 -4.92
C SER A 41 2.08 7.88 -4.87
N VAL A 42 1.51 7.38 -3.76
CA VAL A 42 1.24 5.94 -3.51
C VAL A 42 0.43 5.30 -4.64
N PHE A 43 -0.73 5.86 -4.97
CA PHE A 43 -1.68 5.22 -5.88
C PHE A 43 -1.52 5.62 -7.35
N VAL A 44 -0.61 6.54 -7.64
CA VAL A 44 -0.29 7.00 -9.00
C VAL A 44 1.08 6.49 -9.46
N ASP A 45 1.69 5.56 -8.71
CA ASP A 45 2.94 4.89 -9.04
C ASP A 45 4.14 5.85 -9.22
N ARG A 46 4.27 6.85 -8.34
CA ARG A 46 5.35 7.86 -8.39
C ARG A 46 6.28 7.84 -7.17
N LEU A 47 6.17 6.83 -6.30
CA LEU A 47 7.03 6.69 -5.12
C LEU A 47 8.51 6.53 -5.49
N GLY A 48 8.80 5.89 -6.63
CA GLY A 48 10.16 5.67 -7.12
C GLY A 48 10.92 6.95 -7.47
N ASP A 49 10.21 8.01 -7.89
CA ASP A 49 10.83 9.23 -8.44
C ASP A 49 11.61 10.05 -7.41
N PHE A 50 11.26 9.92 -6.13
CA PHE A 50 11.95 10.58 -5.03
C PHE A 50 12.37 9.58 -3.95
N ARG A 51 12.56 8.30 -4.32
CA ARG A 51 13.01 7.23 -3.41
C ARG A 51 14.24 7.63 -2.59
N TRP A 52 15.16 8.39 -3.19
CA TRP A 52 16.36 8.91 -2.52
C TRP A 52 16.01 9.72 -1.25
N ALA A 53 14.98 10.56 -1.31
CA ALA A 53 14.54 11.39 -0.19
C ALA A 53 13.86 10.55 0.88
N THR A 54 13.04 9.57 0.49
CA THR A 54 12.39 8.64 1.41
C THR A 54 13.42 7.78 2.15
N ARG A 55 14.45 7.26 1.45
CA ARG A 55 15.55 6.49 2.07
C ARG A 55 16.33 7.34 3.07
N ARG A 56 16.68 8.56 2.69
CA ARG A 56 17.37 9.50 3.58
C ARG A 56 16.56 9.80 4.84
N LEU A 57 15.23 9.96 4.72
CA LEU A 57 14.35 10.14 5.88
C LEU A 57 14.29 8.90 6.77
N VAL A 58 14.34 7.69 6.20
CA VAL A 58 14.46 6.44 6.98
C VAL A 58 15.78 6.42 7.75
N ASP A 59 16.90 6.76 7.11
CA ASP A 59 18.22 6.78 7.76
C ASP A 59 18.31 7.87 8.86
N GLN A 60 17.67 9.04 8.64
CA GLN A 60 17.51 10.05 9.68
C GLN A 60 16.63 9.56 10.84
N GLY A 61 15.58 8.81 10.56
CA GLY A 61 14.73 8.19 11.58
C GLY A 61 15.49 7.21 12.47
N ARG A 62 16.30 6.33 11.87
CA ARG A 62 17.15 5.36 12.57
C ARG A 62 18.22 5.99 13.46
N THR A 63 18.69 7.18 13.10
CA THR A 63 19.65 7.96 13.91
C THR A 63 18.99 8.88 14.92
N GLY A 64 17.65 8.91 14.99
CA GLY A 64 16.89 9.82 15.86
C GLY A 64 16.87 11.28 15.39
N ALA A 65 17.40 11.57 14.21
CA ALA A 65 17.45 12.91 13.63
C ALA A 65 16.12 13.37 13.00
N ALA A 66 15.16 12.45 12.79
CA ALA A 66 13.82 12.75 12.30
C ALA A 66 12.73 12.33 13.31
N PRO A 67 11.58 13.03 13.36
CA PRO A 67 10.48 12.64 14.24
C PRO A 67 9.96 11.23 13.91
N VAL A 68 9.73 10.40 14.93
CA VAL A 68 9.28 8.99 14.81
C VAL A 68 8.07 8.85 13.87
N ARG A 69 7.08 9.73 13.97
CA ARG A 69 5.90 9.69 13.10
C ARG A 69 6.25 9.87 11.60
N ARG A 70 7.26 10.67 11.28
CA ARG A 70 7.73 10.84 9.89
C ARG A 70 8.54 9.63 9.44
N HIS A 71 9.33 9.06 10.33
CA HIS A 71 10.04 7.81 10.09
C HIS A 71 9.08 6.66 9.75
N LEU A 72 8.01 6.47 10.53
CA LEU A 72 6.95 5.48 10.26
C LEU A 72 6.31 5.67 8.89
N GLY A 73 5.96 6.92 8.53
CA GLY A 73 5.42 7.22 7.21
C GLY A 73 6.41 6.91 6.07
N ALA A 74 7.72 7.13 6.30
CA ALA A 74 8.74 6.86 5.30
C ALA A 74 8.96 5.35 5.10
N LEU A 75 8.97 4.57 6.19
CA LEU A 75 9.03 3.11 6.14
C LEU A 75 7.84 2.54 5.36
N MET A 76 6.63 3.06 5.62
CA MET A 76 5.42 2.65 4.90
C MET A 76 5.52 2.94 3.39
N HIS A 77 5.90 4.16 3.00
CA HIS A 77 6.01 4.52 1.58
C HIS A 77 7.12 3.73 0.87
N LEU A 78 8.28 3.56 1.50
CA LEU A 78 9.40 2.82 0.92
C LEU A 78 9.10 1.31 0.85
N GLY A 79 8.43 0.75 1.85
CA GLY A 79 8.01 -0.65 1.87
C GLY A 79 7.01 -0.95 0.75
N LEU A 80 6.05 -0.06 0.48
CA LEU A 80 5.13 -0.19 -0.65
C LEU A 80 5.85 -0.08 -2.00
N ASP A 81 6.77 0.88 -2.16
CA ASP A 81 7.61 0.99 -3.36
C ASP A 81 8.41 -0.28 -3.61
N TYR A 82 9.06 -0.84 -2.59
CA TYR A 82 9.81 -2.09 -2.69
C TYR A 82 8.93 -3.30 -2.98
N PHE A 83 7.75 -3.39 -2.38
CA PHE A 83 6.78 -4.42 -2.69
C PHE A 83 6.41 -4.40 -4.18
N HIS A 84 6.08 -3.21 -4.73
CA HIS A 84 5.71 -3.06 -6.14
C HIS A 84 6.88 -3.36 -7.11
N LEU A 85 8.13 -3.17 -6.68
CA LEU A 85 9.32 -3.53 -7.44
C LEU A 85 9.70 -5.01 -7.34
N GLY A 86 8.98 -5.82 -6.55
CA GLY A 86 9.35 -7.22 -6.29
C GLY A 86 10.50 -7.41 -5.30
N ARG A 87 10.94 -6.34 -4.60
CA ARG A 87 11.97 -6.39 -3.56
C ARG A 87 11.36 -6.80 -2.22
N TRP A 88 10.83 -8.02 -2.18
CA TRP A 88 9.99 -8.49 -1.08
C TRP A 88 10.73 -8.61 0.25
N ASP A 89 11.97 -9.07 0.26
CA ASP A 89 12.77 -9.16 1.49
C ASP A 89 13.03 -7.77 2.09
N ASP A 90 13.37 -6.78 1.25
CA ASP A 90 13.56 -5.40 1.69
C ASP A 90 12.24 -4.79 2.22
N ALA A 91 11.11 -5.08 1.55
CA ALA A 91 9.79 -4.61 1.99
C ALA A 91 9.39 -5.23 3.35
N ALA A 92 9.64 -6.54 3.53
CA ALA A 92 9.38 -7.23 4.78
C ALA A 92 10.26 -6.72 5.93
N GLN A 93 11.53 -6.42 5.66
CA GLN A 93 12.44 -5.84 6.65
C GLN A 93 11.98 -4.45 7.10
N LEU A 94 11.59 -3.57 6.17
CA LEU A 94 11.05 -2.25 6.50
C LEU A 94 9.75 -2.33 7.29
N ALA A 95 8.90 -3.33 6.98
CA ALA A 95 7.66 -3.56 7.72
C ALA A 95 7.92 -4.05 9.14
N ALA A 96 8.87 -4.97 9.34
CA ALA A 96 9.27 -5.44 10.65
C ALA A 96 9.83 -4.29 11.51
N GLU A 97 10.71 -3.45 10.94
CA GLU A 97 11.22 -2.25 11.60
C GLU A 97 10.08 -1.29 12.01
N GLY A 98 9.11 -1.08 11.12
CA GLY A 98 7.93 -0.27 11.40
C GLY A 98 7.06 -0.81 12.53
N LEU A 99 6.89 -2.13 12.64
CA LEU A 99 6.15 -2.76 13.72
C LEU A 99 6.83 -2.58 15.08
N THR A 100 8.14 -2.80 15.16
CA THR A 100 8.92 -2.56 16.38
C THR A 100 8.78 -1.09 16.83
N LEU A 101 8.90 -0.14 15.91
CA LEU A 101 8.70 1.28 16.23
C LEU A 101 7.26 1.60 16.69
N CYS A 102 6.26 0.91 16.17
CA CYS A 102 4.87 1.09 16.62
C CYS A 102 4.67 0.62 18.06
N GLU A 103 5.31 -0.48 18.44
CA GLU A 103 5.29 -1.04 19.79
C GLU A 103 6.04 -0.13 20.77
N ASP A 104 7.25 0.30 20.43
CA ASP A 104 8.12 1.09 21.30
C ASP A 104 7.59 2.50 21.59
N HIS A 105 6.85 3.09 20.63
CA HIS A 105 6.40 4.49 20.70
C HIS A 105 4.87 4.66 20.78
N ASP A 106 4.13 3.59 21.07
CA ASP A 106 2.66 3.58 21.18
C ASP A 106 1.91 4.06 19.93
N TYR A 107 2.53 3.92 18.74
CA TYR A 107 1.92 4.26 17.45
C TYR A 107 1.10 3.09 16.87
N ARG A 108 0.28 2.44 17.70
CA ARG A 108 -0.49 1.24 17.32
C ARG A 108 -1.37 1.43 16.08
N PHE A 109 -1.79 2.67 15.80
CA PHE A 109 -2.54 2.99 14.57
C PHE A 109 -1.76 2.69 13.29
N TYR A 110 -0.43 2.77 13.30
CA TYR A 110 0.39 2.53 12.11
C TYR A 110 0.66 1.04 11.88
N ALA A 111 0.46 0.17 12.88
CA ALA A 111 0.81 -1.24 12.81
C ALA A 111 0.12 -1.97 11.65
N TRP A 112 -1.15 -1.64 11.37
CA TRP A 112 -1.90 -2.31 10.30
C TRP A 112 -1.31 -2.09 8.90
N TYR A 113 -0.64 -0.95 8.65
CA TYR A 113 0.03 -0.69 7.37
C TYR A 113 1.21 -1.64 7.16
N PHE A 114 1.98 -1.90 8.22
CA PHE A 114 3.12 -2.80 8.16
C PHE A 114 2.68 -4.27 8.11
N GLN A 115 1.64 -4.63 8.86
CA GLN A 115 0.99 -5.94 8.73
C GLN A 115 0.47 -6.17 7.31
N TYR A 116 -0.06 -5.14 6.65
CA TYR A 116 -0.48 -5.24 5.25
C TYR A 116 0.70 -5.51 4.32
N ILE A 117 1.82 -4.80 4.46
CA ILE A 117 3.01 -5.02 3.63
C ILE A 117 3.50 -6.47 3.80
N GLN A 118 3.57 -6.98 5.04
CA GLN A 118 3.93 -8.37 5.29
C GLN A 118 2.92 -9.36 4.68
N ALA A 119 1.62 -9.10 4.80
CA ALA A 119 0.59 -9.95 4.23
C ALA A 119 0.64 -10.00 2.69
N ALA A 120 0.91 -8.85 2.06
CA ALA A 120 1.05 -8.73 0.62
C ALA A 120 2.32 -9.45 0.13
N VAL A 121 3.43 -9.35 0.86
CA VAL A 121 4.67 -10.10 0.59
C VAL A 121 4.43 -11.61 0.72
N ALA A 122 3.84 -12.07 1.82
CA ALA A 122 3.51 -13.47 2.04
C ALA A 122 2.61 -14.02 0.92
N ALA A 123 1.58 -13.26 0.54
CA ALA A 123 0.71 -13.58 -0.60
C ALA A 123 1.50 -13.72 -1.92
N ALA A 124 2.39 -12.78 -2.22
CA ALA A 124 3.20 -12.80 -3.44
C ALA A 124 4.21 -13.96 -3.48
N GLN A 125 4.66 -14.42 -2.30
CA GLN A 125 5.56 -15.57 -2.15
C GLN A 125 4.81 -16.92 -2.11
N GLY A 126 3.46 -16.92 -2.13
CA GLY A 126 2.65 -18.13 -2.06
C GLY A 126 2.37 -18.63 -0.64
N ASP A 127 2.77 -17.89 0.40
CA ASP A 127 2.44 -18.18 1.79
C ASP A 127 1.05 -17.62 2.14
N ALA A 128 0.02 -18.34 1.70
CA ALA A 128 -1.37 -17.98 1.91
C ALA A 128 -1.78 -18.03 3.39
N GLU A 129 -1.17 -18.91 4.19
CA GLU A 129 -1.48 -19.06 5.61
C GLU A 129 -1.04 -17.82 6.40
N THR A 130 0.21 -17.40 6.22
CA THR A 130 0.72 -16.18 6.87
C THR A 130 -0.04 -14.94 6.41
N SER A 131 -0.34 -14.83 5.11
CA SER A 131 -1.16 -13.74 4.58
C SER A 131 -2.56 -13.70 5.20
N ALA A 132 -3.21 -14.86 5.35
CA ALA A 132 -4.53 -14.98 5.98
C ALA A 132 -4.49 -14.54 7.45
N ALA A 133 -3.51 -15.01 8.22
CA ALA A 133 -3.36 -14.66 9.63
C ALA A 133 -3.15 -13.15 9.84
N LEU A 134 -2.25 -12.53 9.05
CA LEU A 134 -1.98 -11.10 9.11
C LEU A 134 -3.21 -10.27 8.69
N THR A 135 -3.90 -10.66 7.62
CA THR A 135 -5.11 -9.95 7.17
C THR A 135 -6.26 -10.06 8.18
N GLU A 136 -6.35 -11.15 8.94
CA GLU A 136 -7.30 -11.27 10.04
C GLU A 136 -6.96 -10.32 11.20
N GLN A 137 -5.68 -10.18 11.55
CA GLN A 137 -5.24 -9.20 12.55
C GLN A 137 -5.62 -7.77 12.14
N ILE A 138 -5.38 -7.40 10.88
CA ILE A 138 -5.76 -6.09 10.33
C ILE A 138 -7.27 -5.86 10.46
N VAL A 139 -8.10 -6.85 10.09
CA VAL A 139 -9.56 -6.74 10.19
C VAL A 139 -10.00 -6.60 11.65
N ARG A 140 -9.47 -7.42 12.57
CA ARG A 140 -9.79 -7.33 14.00
C ARG A 140 -9.46 -5.96 14.57
N TRP A 141 -8.33 -5.37 14.16
CA TRP A 141 -7.93 -4.04 14.58
C TRP A 141 -8.84 -2.94 14.01
N ALA A 142 -9.38 -3.10 12.80
CA ALA A 142 -10.25 -2.14 12.13
C ALA A 142 -11.69 -2.09 12.68
N MET A 143 -12.17 -3.14 13.35
CA MET A 143 -13.57 -3.29 13.80
C MET A 143 -14.05 -2.24 14.82
N PRO A 144 -13.25 -1.78 15.81
CA PRO A 144 -13.74 -0.82 16.80
C PRO A 144 -13.73 0.65 16.33
N GLY A 145 -12.98 0.99 15.26
CA GLY A 145 -12.61 2.37 14.92
C GLY A 145 -13.09 2.91 13.56
N GLY A 146 -13.84 2.13 12.77
CA GLY A 146 -14.41 2.60 11.51
C GLY A 146 -13.38 2.88 10.40
N THR A 147 -12.18 2.30 10.48
CA THR A 147 -11.16 2.45 9.43
C THR A 147 -11.49 1.59 8.22
N TYR A 148 -12.46 2.03 7.42
CA TYR A 148 -12.92 1.34 6.20
C TYR A 148 -11.75 0.99 5.26
N GLY A 149 -10.71 1.83 5.24
CA GLY A 149 -9.48 1.60 4.48
C GLY A 149 -8.76 0.31 4.85
N ALA A 150 -8.52 0.02 6.12
CA ALA A 150 -7.74 -1.16 6.54
C ALA A 150 -8.37 -2.49 6.07
N ARG A 151 -9.71 -2.57 6.05
CA ARG A 151 -10.44 -3.72 5.51
C ARG A 151 -10.19 -3.89 4.00
N SER A 152 -10.18 -2.81 3.24
CA SER A 152 -9.86 -2.87 1.81
C SER A 152 -8.43 -3.37 1.57
N PHE A 153 -7.45 -2.94 2.37
CA PHE A 153 -6.09 -3.46 2.30
C PHE A 153 -6.01 -4.97 2.59
N ALA A 154 -6.74 -5.43 3.60
CA ALA A 154 -6.85 -6.86 3.89
C ALA A 154 -7.51 -7.64 2.73
N CYS A 155 -8.56 -7.10 2.11
CA CYS A 155 -9.18 -7.72 0.92
C CYS A 155 -8.21 -7.82 -0.26
N HIS A 156 -7.36 -6.81 -0.48
CA HIS A 156 -6.36 -6.85 -1.54
C HIS A 156 -5.32 -7.96 -1.33
N ALA A 157 -4.74 -8.07 -0.12
CA ALA A 157 -3.77 -9.12 0.17
C ALA A 157 -4.39 -10.54 0.08
N ARG A 158 -5.65 -10.71 0.48
CA ARG A 158 -6.37 -11.99 0.29
C ARG A 158 -6.61 -12.33 -1.19
N ALA A 159 -6.96 -11.33 -2.01
CA ALA A 159 -7.09 -11.52 -3.45
C ALA A 159 -5.75 -11.95 -4.08
N LEU A 160 -4.64 -11.33 -3.66
CA LEU A 160 -3.30 -11.73 -4.10
C LEU A 160 -2.95 -13.18 -3.71
N ALA A 161 -3.26 -13.57 -2.47
CA ALA A 161 -2.97 -14.93 -2.00
C ALA A 161 -3.76 -15.98 -2.79
N ALA A 162 -5.06 -15.74 -3.03
CA ALA A 162 -5.91 -16.62 -3.83
C ALA A 162 -5.43 -16.72 -5.28
N LEU A 163 -4.92 -15.64 -5.88
CA LEU A 163 -4.29 -15.71 -7.20
C LEU A 163 -3.01 -16.56 -7.19
N GLY A 164 -2.16 -16.39 -6.17
CA GLY A 164 -0.93 -17.17 -6.02
C GLY A 164 -1.18 -18.67 -5.90
N SER A 165 -2.31 -19.07 -5.29
CA SER A 165 -2.72 -20.47 -5.17
C SER A 165 -3.54 -20.99 -6.37
N GLY A 166 -3.80 -20.17 -7.38
CA GLY A 166 -4.64 -20.54 -8.53
C GLY A 166 -6.15 -20.60 -8.25
N ASP A 167 -6.61 -20.11 -7.10
CA ASP A 167 -8.03 -19.98 -6.77
C ASP A 167 -8.58 -18.66 -7.32
N PHE A 168 -8.82 -18.65 -8.62
CA PHE A 168 -9.28 -17.47 -9.35
C PHE A 168 -10.68 -17.01 -8.92
N GLU A 169 -11.53 -17.91 -8.43
CA GLU A 169 -12.89 -17.57 -7.98
C GLU A 169 -12.84 -16.80 -6.65
N THR A 170 -12.10 -17.29 -5.66
CA THR A 170 -11.91 -16.57 -4.39
C THR A 170 -11.20 -15.23 -4.62
N ALA A 171 -10.20 -15.20 -5.50
CA ALA A 171 -9.55 -13.95 -5.90
C ALA A 171 -10.55 -12.94 -6.49
N TYR A 172 -11.45 -13.40 -7.37
CA TYR A 172 -12.48 -12.57 -7.98
C TYR A 172 -13.49 -12.05 -6.96
N GLN A 173 -13.91 -12.87 -6.00
CA GLN A 173 -14.84 -12.46 -4.94
C GLN A 173 -14.24 -11.38 -4.03
N HIS A 174 -12.96 -11.53 -3.65
CA HIS A 174 -12.25 -10.50 -2.88
C HIS A 174 -12.05 -9.21 -3.68
N ALA A 175 -11.75 -9.30 -4.98
CA ALA A 175 -11.67 -8.14 -5.86
C ALA A 175 -13.04 -7.42 -6.00
N CYS A 176 -14.14 -8.17 -6.14
CA CYS A 176 -15.49 -7.60 -6.18
C CYS A 176 -15.88 -6.89 -4.88
N THR A 177 -15.35 -7.33 -3.74
CA THR A 177 -15.55 -6.66 -2.45
C THR A 177 -14.88 -5.28 -2.42
N LEU A 178 -13.75 -5.12 -3.12
CA LEU A 178 -13.07 -3.82 -3.27
C LEU A 178 -13.77 -2.91 -4.26
N SER A 179 -14.12 -3.48 -5.41
CA SER A 179 -14.74 -2.74 -6.50
C SER A 179 -15.58 -3.66 -7.37
N PRO A 180 -16.86 -3.33 -7.61
CA PRO A 180 -17.66 -4.05 -8.57
C PRO A 180 -16.97 -4.08 -9.94
N PRO A 181 -17.11 -5.18 -10.71
CA PRO A 181 -16.57 -5.27 -12.05
C PRO A 181 -16.98 -4.08 -12.93
N ARG A 182 -16.09 -3.67 -13.84
CA ARG A 182 -16.25 -2.52 -14.77
C ARG A 182 -16.28 -1.14 -14.11
N THR A 183 -16.05 -1.05 -12.80
CA THR A 183 -15.95 0.23 -12.08
C THR A 183 -14.72 0.24 -11.20
N VAL A 184 -14.21 1.44 -10.90
CA VAL A 184 -13.31 1.66 -9.76
C VAL A 184 -14.12 2.43 -8.71
N THR A 185 -14.41 1.80 -7.57
CA THR A 185 -15.18 2.42 -6.49
C THR A 185 -14.55 3.76 -6.08
N PRO A 186 -15.30 4.87 -6.10
CA PRO A 186 -14.81 6.15 -5.60
C PRO A 186 -14.30 6.02 -4.16
N TYR A 187 -13.21 6.70 -3.83
CA TYR A 187 -12.67 6.73 -2.46
C TYR A 187 -12.13 5.40 -1.92
N VAL A 188 -11.91 4.40 -2.79
CA VAL A 188 -11.26 3.12 -2.47
C VAL A 188 -10.03 2.96 -3.38
N PRO A 189 -8.95 3.71 -3.14
CA PRO A 189 -7.82 3.80 -4.08
C PRO A 189 -7.10 2.46 -4.29
N ILE A 190 -7.06 1.60 -3.28
CA ILE A 190 -6.45 0.26 -3.38
C ILE A 190 -7.16 -0.67 -4.36
N ALA A 191 -8.40 -0.35 -4.76
CA ALA A 191 -9.08 -1.06 -5.83
C ALA A 191 -8.30 -0.96 -7.15
N MET A 192 -7.54 0.11 -7.39
CA MET A 192 -6.68 0.23 -8.58
C MET A 192 -5.64 -0.90 -8.66
N TRP A 193 -5.04 -1.30 -7.55
CA TRP A 193 -4.11 -2.43 -7.51
C TRP A 193 -4.80 -3.77 -7.75
N GLY A 194 -6.07 -3.91 -7.32
CA GLY A 194 -6.90 -5.08 -7.64
C GLY A 194 -7.36 -5.16 -9.11
N THR A 195 -7.47 -4.03 -9.84
CA THR A 195 -7.94 -4.05 -11.24
C THR A 195 -6.96 -4.65 -12.24
N MET A 196 -5.67 -4.77 -11.91
CA MET A 196 -4.70 -5.47 -12.77
C MET A 196 -5.04 -6.96 -12.97
N ILE A 197 -5.84 -7.54 -12.07
CA ILE A 197 -6.28 -8.94 -12.12
C ILE A 197 -7.19 -9.20 -13.35
N TRP A 198 -7.83 -8.17 -13.90
CA TRP A 198 -8.90 -8.32 -14.90
C TRP A 198 -8.48 -8.07 -16.36
N SER A 199 -7.20 -7.78 -16.62
CA SER A 199 -6.72 -7.52 -17.99
C SER A 199 -6.46 -8.79 -18.81
N ARG A 200 -6.37 -9.97 -18.17
CA ARG A 200 -6.36 -11.27 -18.86
C ARG A 200 -7.78 -11.83 -18.92
N ARG A 201 -8.47 -11.61 -20.04
CA ARG A 201 -9.68 -12.41 -20.36
C ARG A 201 -9.27 -13.88 -20.51
N PRO A 202 -9.99 -14.85 -19.93
CA PRO A 202 -10.00 -16.19 -20.50
C PRO A 202 -10.58 -16.06 -21.91
N SER A 203 -9.78 -16.41 -22.91
CA SER A 203 -10.27 -16.62 -24.27
C SER A 203 -11.45 -17.58 -24.19
N ALA A 204 -12.62 -17.12 -24.64
CA ALA A 204 -13.80 -17.97 -24.76
C ALA A 204 -13.43 -19.21 -25.60
N PRO A 205 -13.90 -20.41 -25.24
CA PRO A 205 -13.73 -21.57 -26.11
C PRO A 205 -14.42 -21.26 -27.44
N ALA A 206 -13.67 -21.41 -28.52
CA ALA A 206 -14.20 -21.34 -29.87
C ALA A 206 -14.91 -22.66 -30.19
N GLY A 207 -16.22 -22.57 -30.49
CA GLY A 207 -17.00 -23.66 -31.09
C GLY A 207 -17.67 -24.59 -30.09
#